data_AF-C8CCN8-F1
#
_entry.id   AF-C8CCN8-F1
#
_cell.length_a   1.000
_cell.length_b   1.000
_cell.length_c   1.000
_cell.angle_alpha   90.00
_cell.angle_beta   90.00
_cell.angle_gamma   90.00
#
_symmetry.space_group_name_H-M   'P 1'
#
loop_
_entity.id
_entity.type
_entity.pdbx_description
1 polymer ?
#
loop_
_entity_poly.entity_id
_entity_poly.type
_entity_poly.pdbx_seq_one_letter_code
_entity_poly.pdbx_strand_id
1 'polypeptide(L)'
;YPTCPRPELALGVEAHTDISALTFLLHNMVPGLQLFHQGKWITAECIPGALIFQLGDQVEILSNGKYKSGLHRGLVNKEKVRMSWP
;
A
#
# COMPACT_ATOMS: atom_id res chain seq x y z
N TYR A 1 -1.39 12.40 -1.14
CA TYR A 1 -2.63 12.14 -1.89
C TYR A 1 -3.67 13.20 -1.52
N PRO A 2 -3.93 14.18 -2.39
CA PRO A 2 -4.97 15.17 -2.16
C PRO A 2 -6.37 14.52 -2.15
N THR A 3 -7.38 15.28 -1.69
CA THR A 3 -8.78 14.85 -1.84
C THR A 3 -9.14 14.77 -3.32
N CYS A 4 -9.93 13.76 -3.69
CA CYS A 4 -10.35 13.50 -5.06
C CYS A 4 -11.87 13.51 -5.13
N PRO A 5 -12.51 14.31 -6.01
CA PRO A 5 -13.97 14.39 -6.10
C PRO A 5 -14.64 13.13 -6.67
N ARG A 6 -13.88 12.29 -7.38
CA ARG A 6 -14.33 11.04 -8.02
C ARG A 6 -13.32 9.91 -7.76
N PRO A 7 -13.14 9.46 -6.50
CA PRO A 7 -12.16 8.44 -6.13
C PRO A 7 -12.45 7.07 -6.75
N GLU A 8 -13.68 6.82 -7.21
CA GLU A 8 -14.03 5.61 -7.97
C GLU A 8 -13.42 5.57 -9.39
N LEU A 9 -12.97 6.71 -9.91
CA LEU A 9 -12.37 6.85 -11.24
C LEU A 9 -10.85 7.07 -11.21
N ALA A 10 -10.23 7.13 -10.04
CA ALA A 10 -8.81 7.46 -9.91
C ALA A 10 -8.13 6.63 -8.81
N LEU A 11 -6.86 6.31 -9.03
CA LEU A 11 -5.98 5.76 -8.01
C LEU A 11 -4.97 6.84 -7.60
N GLY A 12 -4.52 6.76 -6.35
CA GLY A 12 -3.40 7.57 -5.87
C GLY A 12 -2.07 7.06 -6.42
N VAL A 13 -1.88 5.74 -6.39
CA VAL A 13 -0.78 5.01 -7.02
C VAL A 13 -1.36 3.72 -7.60
N GLU A 14 -0.97 3.40 -8.83
CA GLU A 14 -1.41 2.19 -9.54
C GLU A 14 -0.94 0.90 -8.85
N ALA A 15 -1.51 -0.23 -9.27
CA ALA A 15 -1.15 -1.54 -8.73
C ALA A 15 0.29 -1.91 -9.12
N HIS A 16 1.14 -2.17 -8.13
CA HIS A 16 2.56 -2.53 -8.34
C HIS A 16 3.10 -3.38 -7.19
N THR A 17 4.32 -3.89 -7.37
CA THR A 17 5.17 -4.46 -6.33
C THR A 17 6.37 -3.55 -6.10
N ASP A 18 6.99 -3.65 -4.93
CA ASP A 18 8.15 -2.84 -4.59
C ASP A 18 9.43 -3.52 -5.06
N ILE A 19 10.30 -2.80 -5.77
CA ILE A 19 11.63 -3.31 -6.16
C ILE A 19 12.58 -3.38 -4.95
N SER A 20 12.25 -2.71 -3.83
CA SER A 20 13.05 -2.71 -2.60
C SER A 20 13.13 -4.10 -1.95
N ALA A 21 13.96 -4.25 -0.91
CA ALA A 21 13.90 -5.44 -0.05
C ALA A 21 12.74 -5.33 0.94
N LEU A 22 12.68 -4.21 1.66
CA LEU A 22 11.72 -3.92 2.70
C LEU A 22 11.23 -2.48 2.52
N THR A 23 9.93 -2.25 2.69
CA THR A 23 9.32 -0.92 2.71
C THR A 23 8.61 -0.71 4.04
N PHE A 24 8.80 0.45 4.67
CA PHE A 24 8.15 0.83 5.93
C PHE A 24 7.34 2.10 5.71
N LEU A 25 6.03 1.97 5.69
CA LEU A 25 5.12 3.09 5.46
C LEU A 25 4.63 3.68 6.77
N LEU A 26 4.99 4.95 7.00
CA LEU A 26 4.34 5.78 8.01
C LEU A 26 3.05 6.38 7.42
N HIS A 27 1.94 6.32 8.16
CA HIS A 27 0.64 6.83 7.73
C HIS A 27 0.09 7.93 8.65
N ASN A 28 -0.71 8.86 8.10
CA ASN A 28 -1.40 9.89 8.88
C ASN A 28 -2.80 9.48 9.39
N MET A 29 -3.02 8.18 9.63
CA MET A 29 -4.32 7.62 10.06
C MET A 29 -5.46 7.74 9.02
N VAL A 30 -5.14 8.03 7.77
CA VAL A 30 -6.11 8.00 6.66
C VAL A 30 -5.90 6.72 5.85
N PRO A 31 -6.89 5.79 5.83
CA PRO A 31 -6.77 4.53 5.11
C PRO A 31 -6.67 4.77 3.60
N GLY A 32 -6.11 3.81 2.88
CA GLY A 32 -6.03 3.88 1.42
C GLY A 32 -5.00 2.98 0.78
N LEU A 33 -4.06 2.41 1.54
CA LEU A 33 -3.23 1.33 1.02
C LEU A 33 -4.09 0.06 0.90
N GLN A 34 -4.04 -0.60 -0.26
CA GLN A 34 -4.67 -1.90 -0.46
C GLN A 34 -3.66 -2.93 -0.93
N LEU A 35 -3.74 -4.13 -0.37
CA LEU A 35 -3.00 -5.32 -0.78
C LEU A 35 -3.94 -6.26 -1.55
N PHE A 36 -3.47 -6.86 -2.65
CA PHE A 36 -4.20 -7.90 -3.34
C PHE A 36 -3.88 -9.27 -2.73
N HIS A 37 -4.89 -9.93 -2.18
CA HIS A 37 -4.76 -11.23 -1.55
C HIS A 37 -5.97 -12.10 -1.88
N GLN A 38 -5.72 -13.34 -2.32
CA GLN A 38 -6.78 -14.33 -2.64
C GLN A 38 -7.88 -13.79 -3.57
N GLY A 39 -7.49 -13.09 -4.63
CA GLY A 39 -8.43 -12.56 -5.63
C GLY A 39 -9.16 -11.29 -5.21
N LYS A 40 -8.82 -10.69 -4.06
CA LYS A 40 -9.52 -9.53 -3.50
C LYS A 40 -8.54 -8.45 -3.05
N TRP A 41 -8.97 -7.20 -3.15
CA TRP A 41 -8.26 -6.07 -2.55
C TRP A 41 -8.64 -5.94 -1.07
N ILE A 42 -7.64 -5.91 -0.20
CA ILE A 42 -7.80 -5.76 1.25
C ILE A 42 -7.17 -4.43 1.65
N THR A 43 -7.93 -3.56 2.32
CA THR A 43 -7.41 -2.30 2.83
C THR A 43 -6.58 -2.54 4.09
N ALA A 44 -5.35 -2.04 4.10
CA ALA A 44 -4.49 -2.11 5.28
C ALA A 44 -5.07 -1.24 6.40
N GLU A 45 -5.09 -1.79 7.62
CA GLU A 45 -5.53 -1.07 8.81
C GLU A 45 -4.49 -0.01 9.20
N CYS A 46 -4.96 1.19 9.53
CA CYS A 46 -4.10 2.22 10.12
C CYS A 46 -4.22 2.13 11.65
N ILE A 47 -3.15 1.71 12.32
CA ILE A 47 -3.11 1.56 13.77
C ILE A 47 -2.31 2.73 14.37
N PRO A 48 -2.83 3.44 15.40
CA PRO A 48 -2.10 4.55 16.00
C PRO A 48 -0.69 4.15 16.49
N GLY A 49 0.33 4.88 16.04
CA GLY A 49 1.73 4.63 16.40
C GLY A 49 2.39 3.45 15.68
N ALA A 50 1.68 2.77 14.76
CA ALA A 50 2.23 1.67 13.98
C ALA A 50 2.82 2.15 12.63
N LEU A 51 3.69 1.30 12.08
CA LEU A 51 4.14 1.36 10.69
C LEU A 51 3.52 0.19 9.93
N ILE A 52 3.24 0.39 8.65
CA ILE A 52 2.91 -0.72 7.75
C ILE A 52 4.20 -1.20 7.11
N PHE A 53 4.42 -2.51 7.14
CA PHE A 53 5.60 -3.16 6.58
C PHE A 53 5.23 -3.99 5.35
N GLN A 54 6.05 -3.93 4.30
CA GLN A 54 5.90 -4.72 3.09
C GLN A 54 7.24 -5.34 2.68
N LEU A 55 7.17 -6.57 2.19
CA LEU A 55 8.29 -7.24 1.51
C LEU A 55 8.25 -6.86 0.03
N GLY A 56 9.41 -6.52 -0.51
CA GLY A 56 9.58 -6.27 -1.94
C GLY A 56 10.25 -7.42 -2.69
N ASP A 57 10.44 -7.21 -3.98
CA ASP A 57 10.88 -8.18 -4.97
C ASP A 57 12.25 -8.77 -4.65
N GLN A 58 13.15 -7.98 -4.04
CA GLN A 58 14.48 -8.47 -3.64
C GLN A 58 14.38 -9.59 -2.61
N VAL A 59 13.47 -9.49 -1.62
CA VAL A 59 13.30 -10.55 -0.62
C VAL A 59 12.62 -11.77 -1.24
N GLU A 60 11.68 -11.59 -2.16
CA GLU A 60 11.10 -12.71 -2.89
C GLU A 60 12.17 -13.48 -3.67
N ILE A 61 13.02 -12.78 -4.43
CA ILE A 61 14.11 -13.39 -5.21
C ILE A 61 15.13 -14.09 -4.29
N LEU A 62 15.65 -13.39 -3.27
CA LEU A 62 16.67 -13.92 -2.36
C LEU A 62 16.16 -15.12 -1.54
N SER A 63 14.86 -15.17 -1.28
CA SER A 63 14.22 -16.28 -0.56
C SER A 63 13.80 -17.44 -1.47
N ASN A 64 14.16 -17.40 -2.76
CA ASN A 64 13.75 -18.36 -3.78
C ASN A 64 12.22 -18.55 -3.81
N GLY A 65 11.48 -17.45 -3.72
CA GLY A 65 10.02 -17.43 -3.76
C GLY A 65 9.31 -17.83 -2.47
N LYS A 66 10.03 -18.10 -1.37
CA LYS A 66 9.44 -18.45 -0.07
C LYS A 66 8.59 -17.31 0.50
N TYR A 67 9.09 -16.08 0.40
CA TYR A 67 8.33 -14.88 0.74
C TYR A 67 7.84 -14.19 -0.52
N LYS A 68 6.64 -13.59 -0.44
CA LYS A 68 5.98 -12.98 -1.60
C LYS A 68 5.96 -11.46 -1.50
N SER A 69 6.38 -10.81 -2.58
CA SER A 69 6.20 -9.39 -2.82
C SER A 69 4.73 -9.12 -3.13
N GLY A 70 4.11 -8.30 -2.29
CA GLY A 70 2.67 -8.10 -2.33
C GLY A 70 2.25 -7.08 -3.38
N LEU A 71 1.43 -7.48 -4.36
CA LEU A 71 0.78 -6.54 -5.27
C LEU A 71 -0.11 -5.59 -4.47
N HIS A 72 0.15 -4.29 -4.55
CA HIS A 72 -0.54 -3.30 -3.75
C HIS A 72 -0.81 -2.03 -4.55
N ARG A 73 -1.76 -1.21 -4.08
CA ARG A 73 -2.14 0.07 -4.70
C ARG A 73 -2.50 1.12 -3.66
N GLY A 74 -2.42 2.39 -4.04
CA GLY A 74 -2.85 3.51 -3.21
C GLY A 74 -4.17 4.09 -3.68
N LEU A 75 -5.15 4.22 -2.79
CA LEU A 75 -6.43 4.89 -3.04
C LEU A 75 -6.37 6.38 -2.70
N VAL A 76 -7.24 7.13 -3.36
CA VAL A 76 -7.63 8.51 -3.01
C VAL A 76 -9.04 8.48 -2.40
N ASN A 77 -9.41 9.54 -1.69
CA ASN A 77 -10.74 9.67 -1.05
C ASN A 77 -11.26 11.10 -1.18
N LYS A 78 -12.55 11.34 -0.88
CA LYS A 78 -13.19 12.66 -1.03
C LYS A 78 -12.95 13.56 0.18
N GLU A 79 -12.69 12.98 1.34
CA GLU A 79 -12.88 13.61 2.64
C GLU A 79 -11.61 14.22 3.23
N LYS A 80 -10.47 13.54 3.09
CA LYS A 80 -9.22 13.88 3.77
C LYS A 80 -7.98 13.65 2.89
N VAL A 81 -7.02 14.57 3.02
CA VAL A 81 -5.67 14.38 2.46
C VAL A 81 -5.02 13.19 3.15
N ARG A 82 -4.61 12.20 2.36
CA ARG A 82 -3.81 11.06 2.83
C ARG A 82 -2.33 11.37 2.62
N MET A 83 -1.53 11.11 3.63
CA MET A 83 -0.07 11.20 3.58
C MET A 83 0.52 9.83 3.92
N SER A 84 1.50 9.40 3.13
CA SER A 84 2.29 8.21 3.43
C SER A 84 3.75 8.49 3.14
N TRP A 85 4.63 8.11 4.05
CA TRP A 85 6.07 8.24 3.88
C TRP A 85 6.70 6.83 3.85
N PRO A 86 7.26 6.40 2.71
CA PRO A 86 7.91 5.10 2.55
C PRO A 86 9.33 5.04 3.11
#